data_AF-A0A9Q0NID6-F1
#
_entry.id   AF-A0A9Q0NID6-F1
#
_cell.length_a   1.000
_cell.length_b   1.000
_cell.length_c   1.000
_cell.angle_alpha   90.00
_cell.angle_beta   90.00
_cell.angle_gamma   90.00
#
_symmetry.space_group_name_H-M   'P 1'
#
loop_
_entity.id
_entity.type
_entity.pdbx_description
1 polymer ?
#
loop_
_entity_poly.entity_id
_entity_poly.type
_entity_poly.pdbx_seq_one_letter_code
_entity_poly.pdbx_strand_id
1 'polypeptide(L)'
;LQLPYWGVLLAIGLAFIFTLPIGVITATTNQQPGLNVITELIIGYMYPGRPLANITFKTYGYTSTSQAIMFLSDFKLGHYMKIPPKSMFVVQLVGTIIASSVYFGTAWWLLTSVENICNPSKLPEGSPWTCPGDDVFYNASIIWGVVGPMRMFGRLGLYSKMNYFFLIGLLAPVPVWILSRKFPEKTWIKLINVPIILGGTGGMPSARAVNYMCWFAVGIFFNLVVYKRYKGWWVRHNYILSAGLDAGVAFLAILVYFTLQIRDINGPTWWGLELSDHCPLATCPTAPGIQVEGCPVFH
;
A
#
# COMPACT_ATOMS: atom_id res chain seq x y z
N LEU A 1 -3.17 7.44 -24.34
CA LEU A 1 -3.87 7.81 -23.09
C LEU A 1 -5.35 8.00 -23.38
N GLN A 2 -6.24 7.37 -22.60
CA GLN A 2 -7.70 7.59 -22.70
C GLN A 2 -8.19 8.77 -21.85
N LEU A 3 -7.31 9.37 -21.03
CA LEU A 3 -7.62 10.51 -20.18
C LEU A 3 -7.50 11.82 -20.98
N PRO A 4 -8.57 12.64 -21.05
CA PRO A 4 -8.51 13.96 -21.70
C PRO A 4 -7.70 14.97 -20.87
N TYR A 5 -7.24 16.06 -21.51
CA TYR A 5 -6.38 17.07 -20.90
C TYR A 5 -6.95 17.67 -19.61
N TRP A 6 -8.28 17.87 -19.54
CA TRP A 6 -8.95 18.40 -18.35
C TRP A 6 -8.84 17.45 -17.15
N GLY A 7 -8.80 16.14 -17.38
CA GLY A 7 -8.60 15.15 -16.33
C GLY A 7 -7.19 15.23 -15.72
N VAL A 8 -6.17 15.52 -16.52
CA VAL A 8 -4.80 15.73 -16.04
C VAL A 8 -4.72 16.99 -15.17
N LEU A 9 -5.30 18.10 -15.64
CA LEU A 9 -5.35 19.36 -14.87
C LEU A 9 -6.08 19.19 -13.53
N LEU A 10 -7.18 18.43 -13.53
CA LEU A 10 -7.94 18.13 -12.32
C LEU A 10 -7.12 17.26 -11.36
N ALA A 11 -6.40 16.25 -11.85
CA ALA A 11 -5.51 15.43 -11.02
C ALA A 11 -4.42 16.27 -10.35
N ILE A 12 -3.77 17.17 -11.09
CA ILE A 12 -2.74 18.09 -10.58
C ILE A 12 -3.34 19.04 -9.53
N GLY A 13 -4.54 19.59 -9.79
CA GLY A 13 -5.24 20.47 -8.86
C GLY A 13 -5.57 19.77 -7.54
N LEU A 14 -6.08 18.53 -7.60
CA LEU A 14 -6.33 17.71 -6.40
C LEU A 14 -5.03 17.43 -5.66
N ALA A 15 -3.98 17.01 -6.36
CA ALA A 15 -2.68 16.73 -5.75
C ALA A 15 -2.16 17.97 -5.01
N PHE A 16 -2.25 19.16 -5.59
CA PHE A 16 -1.82 20.41 -4.97
C PHE A 16 -2.60 20.71 -3.68
N ILE A 17 -3.95 20.64 -3.73
CA ILE A 17 -4.81 20.94 -2.57
C ILE A 17 -4.61 19.93 -1.44
N PHE A 18 -4.56 18.64 -1.77
CA PHE A 18 -4.47 17.57 -0.77
C PHE A 18 -3.06 17.33 -0.21
N THR A 19 -2.01 17.83 -0.88
CA THR A 19 -0.62 17.69 -0.37
C THR A 19 -0.46 18.33 1.02
N LEU A 20 -1.02 19.51 1.26
CA LEU A 20 -0.89 20.21 2.55
C LEU A 20 -1.56 19.46 3.72
N PRO A 21 -2.87 19.14 3.68
CA PRO A 21 -3.54 18.46 4.80
C PRO A 21 -2.95 17.07 5.04
N ILE A 22 -2.64 16.32 3.99
CA ILE A 22 -2.03 14.99 4.13
C ILE A 22 -0.62 15.11 4.68
N GLY A 23 0.17 16.10 4.25
CA GLY A 23 1.48 16.37 4.81
C GLY A 23 1.44 16.62 6.33
N VAL A 24 0.45 17.38 6.81
CA VAL A 24 0.24 17.62 8.26
C VAL A 24 -0.13 16.33 9.01
N ILE A 25 -1.01 15.50 8.44
CA ILE A 25 -1.40 14.22 9.04
C ILE A 25 -0.21 13.26 9.09
N THR A 26 0.52 13.11 7.98
CA THR A 26 1.71 12.26 7.92
C THR A 26 2.77 12.75 8.89
N ALA A 27 2.97 14.06 9.03
CA ALA A 27 3.94 14.61 9.96
C ALA A 27 3.59 14.38 11.45
N THR A 28 2.31 14.19 11.78
CA THR A 28 1.84 13.99 13.16
C THR A 28 1.62 12.54 13.52
N THR A 29 1.16 11.72 12.56
CA THR A 29 0.78 10.31 12.79
C THR A 29 1.77 9.31 12.20
N ASN A 30 2.71 9.78 11.37
CA ASN A 30 3.59 8.95 10.55
C ASN A 30 2.83 7.96 9.64
N GLN A 31 1.57 8.26 9.33
CA GLN A 31 0.71 7.48 8.44
C GLN A 31 0.27 8.37 7.28
N GLN A 32 0.46 7.89 6.05
CA GLN A 32 0.02 8.58 4.85
C GLN A 32 -1.35 8.03 4.44
N PRO A 33 -2.46 8.77 4.64
CA PRO A 33 -3.76 8.33 4.16
C PRO A 33 -3.76 8.23 2.63
N GLY A 34 -4.21 7.08 2.10
CA GLY A 34 -4.24 6.82 0.67
C GLY A 34 -5.33 7.62 -0.05
N LEU A 35 -4.96 8.61 -0.87
CA LEU A 35 -5.89 9.31 -1.76
C LEU A 35 -6.42 8.43 -2.90
N ASN A 36 -5.81 7.26 -3.13
CA ASN A 36 -6.12 6.34 -4.22
C ASN A 36 -7.62 6.13 -4.41
N VAL A 37 -8.36 5.86 -3.34
CA VAL A 37 -9.80 5.56 -3.42
C VAL A 37 -10.61 6.81 -3.77
N ILE A 38 -10.23 7.99 -3.25
CA ILE A 38 -10.95 9.24 -3.50
C ILE A 38 -10.74 9.68 -4.95
N THR A 39 -9.51 9.62 -5.45
CA THR A 39 -9.20 10.00 -6.83
C THR A 39 -9.88 9.05 -7.83
N GLU A 40 -9.85 7.74 -7.57
CA GLU A 40 -10.55 6.74 -8.36
C GLU A 40 -12.08 6.94 -8.36
N LEU A 41 -12.66 7.31 -7.21
CA LEU A 41 -14.10 7.57 -7.08
C LEU A 41 -14.52 8.81 -7.86
N ILE A 42 -13.78 9.92 -7.78
CA ILE A 42 -14.09 11.17 -8.51
C ILE A 42 -14.10 10.92 -10.01
N ILE A 43 -13.01 10.38 -10.57
CA ILE A 43 -12.92 10.15 -12.01
C ILE A 43 -13.85 9.02 -12.47
N GLY A 44 -14.09 8.01 -11.63
CA GLY A 44 -15.04 6.93 -11.92
C GLY A 44 -16.48 7.43 -12.07
N TYR A 45 -16.88 8.49 -11.34
CA TYR A 45 -18.18 9.14 -11.53
C TYR A 45 -18.20 10.08 -12.74
N MET A 46 -17.11 10.81 -13.00
CA MET A 46 -17.05 11.79 -14.09
C MET A 46 -16.83 11.16 -15.47
N TYR A 47 -16.10 10.04 -15.53
CA TYR A 47 -15.68 9.40 -16.78
C TYR A 47 -15.72 7.85 -16.66
N PRO A 48 -16.92 7.27 -16.46
CA PRO A 48 -17.08 5.83 -16.30
C PRO A 48 -16.79 5.04 -17.58
N GLY A 49 -16.44 3.76 -17.42
CA GLY A 49 -16.23 2.82 -18.53
C GLY A 49 -14.83 2.86 -19.15
N ARG A 50 -13.91 3.68 -18.61
CA ARG A 50 -12.55 3.85 -19.15
C ARG A 50 -11.49 3.54 -18.09
N PRO A 51 -11.02 2.27 -17.97
CA PRO A 51 -10.08 1.85 -16.93
C PRO A 51 -8.71 2.54 -17.04
N LEU A 52 -8.20 2.68 -18.27
CA LEU A 52 -6.91 3.33 -18.49
C LEU A 52 -6.93 4.81 -18.10
N ALA A 53 -8.07 5.48 -18.28
CA ALA A 53 -8.23 6.87 -17.83
C ALA A 53 -8.19 6.94 -16.30
N ASN A 54 -8.90 6.04 -15.62
CA ASN A 54 -8.93 5.99 -14.16
C ASN A 54 -7.54 5.71 -13.55
N ILE A 55 -6.84 4.69 -14.03
CA ILE A 55 -5.46 4.38 -13.60
C ILE A 55 -4.57 5.61 -13.77
N THR A 56 -4.62 6.25 -14.94
CA THR A 56 -3.78 7.41 -15.25
C THR A 56 -4.06 8.56 -14.28
N PHE A 57 -5.35 8.83 -14.01
CA PHE A 57 -5.77 9.88 -13.08
C PHE A 57 -5.32 9.60 -11.65
N LYS A 58 -5.46 8.36 -11.18
CA LYS A 58 -4.98 7.90 -9.87
C LYS A 58 -3.47 8.10 -9.75
N THR A 59 -2.69 7.67 -10.74
CA THR A 59 -1.23 7.79 -10.72
C THR A 59 -0.80 9.25 -10.65
N TYR A 60 -1.39 10.14 -11.46
CA TYR A 60 -1.08 11.57 -11.40
C TYR A 60 -1.56 12.25 -10.10
N GLY A 61 -2.69 11.83 -9.53
CA GLY A 61 -3.21 12.40 -8.30
C GLY A 61 -2.46 11.93 -7.05
N TYR A 62 -2.36 10.61 -6.86
CA TYR A 62 -1.80 10.00 -5.65
C TYR A 62 -0.28 9.97 -5.66
N THR A 63 0.35 9.44 -6.71
CA THR A 63 1.82 9.25 -6.73
C THR A 63 2.53 10.60 -6.68
N SER A 64 2.00 11.63 -7.34
CA SER A 64 2.55 12.99 -7.25
C SER A 64 2.45 13.57 -5.83
N THR A 65 1.34 13.35 -5.12
CA THR A 65 1.23 13.76 -3.70
C THR A 65 2.18 12.99 -2.81
N SER A 66 2.32 11.66 -2.98
CA SER A 66 3.26 10.86 -2.21
C SER A 66 4.70 11.31 -2.44
N GLN A 67 5.09 11.56 -3.70
CA GLN A 67 6.41 12.07 -4.04
C GLN A 67 6.65 13.46 -3.44
N ALA A 68 5.66 14.36 -3.48
CA ALA A 68 5.76 15.69 -2.89
C ALA A 68 5.99 15.63 -1.37
N ILE A 69 5.30 14.74 -0.66
CA ILE A 69 5.48 14.57 0.80
C ILE A 69 6.87 14.00 1.11
N MET A 70 7.35 13.02 0.33
CA MET A 70 8.70 12.47 0.49
C MET A 70 9.76 13.55 0.25
N PHE A 71 9.59 14.34 -0.81
CA PHE A 71 10.44 15.49 -1.12
C PHE A 71 10.49 16.50 0.03
N LEU A 72 9.33 16.85 0.61
CA LEU A 72 9.25 17.76 1.76
C LEU A 72 9.94 17.19 3.01
N SER A 73 9.84 15.88 3.25
CA SER A 73 10.53 15.20 4.36
C SER A 73 12.04 15.36 4.25
N ASP A 74 12.58 15.16 3.06
CA ASP A 74 14.00 15.33 2.77
C ASP A 74 14.44 16.79 2.87
N PHE A 75 13.63 17.76 2.42
CA PHE A 75 13.96 19.18 2.62
C PHE A 75 14.05 19.55 4.09
N LYS A 76 13.17 18.98 4.92
CA LYS A 76 13.20 19.18 6.36
C LYS A 76 14.49 18.61 6.96
N LEU A 77 14.90 17.41 6.54
CA LEU A 77 16.18 16.82 6.95
C LEU A 77 17.37 17.67 6.49
N GLY A 78 17.37 18.10 5.23
CA GLY A 78 18.40 18.97 4.65
C GLY A 78 18.51 20.30 5.40
N HIS A 79 17.38 20.88 5.82
CA HIS A 79 17.36 22.07 6.66
C HIS A 79 18.03 21.82 8.03
N TYR A 80 17.76 20.68 8.69
CA TYR A 80 18.45 20.31 9.93
C TYR A 80 19.95 20.09 9.76
N MET A 81 20.36 19.56 8.60
CA MET A 81 21.77 19.34 8.26
C MET A 81 22.47 20.58 7.67
N LYS A 82 21.78 21.73 7.57
CA LYS A 82 22.27 22.99 6.98
C LYS A 82 22.72 22.86 5.52
N ILE A 83 22.11 21.95 4.76
CA ILE A 83 22.37 21.79 3.32
C ILE A 83 21.59 22.87 2.55
N PRO A 84 22.21 23.55 1.56
CA PRO A 84 21.52 24.55 0.77
C PRO A 84 20.36 23.93 -0.05
N PRO A 85 19.16 24.55 -0.07
CA PRO A 85 17.96 23.96 -0.68
C PRO A 85 18.08 23.76 -2.19
N LYS A 86 18.84 24.61 -2.89
CA LYS A 86 19.08 24.46 -4.34
C LYS A 86 19.83 23.18 -4.66
N SER A 87 20.86 22.84 -3.90
CA SER A 87 21.62 21.60 -4.10
C SER A 87 20.76 20.37 -3.78
N MET A 88 19.95 20.45 -2.71
CA MET A 88 19.02 19.37 -2.36
C MET A 88 18.01 19.09 -3.48
N PHE A 89 17.40 20.15 -4.03
CA PHE A 89 16.47 20.05 -5.16
C PHE A 89 17.09 19.34 -6.36
N VAL A 90 18.30 19.73 -6.76
CA VAL A 90 18.99 19.15 -7.92
C VAL A 90 19.31 17.68 -7.68
N VAL A 91 19.83 17.33 -6.52
CA VAL A 91 20.18 15.93 -6.19
C VAL A 91 18.94 15.04 -6.21
N GLN A 92 17.82 15.50 -5.64
CA GLN A 92 16.58 14.74 -5.64
C GLN A 92 15.98 14.60 -7.04
N LEU A 93 16.04 15.65 -7.87
CA LEU A 93 15.57 15.59 -9.26
C LEU A 93 16.38 14.56 -10.06
N VAL A 94 17.72 14.63 -9.97
CA VAL A 94 18.62 13.68 -10.63
C VAL A 94 18.38 12.25 -10.11
N GLY A 95 18.26 12.08 -8.80
CA GLY A 95 17.95 10.80 -8.17
C GLY A 95 16.62 10.22 -8.67
N THR A 96 15.59 11.05 -8.83
CA THR A 96 14.28 10.62 -9.34
C THR A 96 14.36 10.19 -10.82
N ILE A 97 15.13 10.90 -11.64
CA ILE A 97 15.34 10.54 -13.06
C ILE A 97 16.09 9.21 -13.16
N ILE A 98 17.15 9.02 -12.37
CA ILE A 98 17.91 7.77 -12.35
C ILE A 98 17.04 6.62 -11.87
N ALA A 99 16.35 6.80 -10.73
CA ALA A 99 15.48 5.76 -10.15
C ALA A 99 14.38 5.37 -11.14
N SER A 100 13.66 6.32 -11.73
CA SER A 100 12.60 6.03 -12.71
C SER A 100 13.13 5.31 -13.95
N SER A 101 14.32 5.68 -14.44
CA SER A 101 14.95 5.00 -15.58
C SER A 101 15.35 3.56 -15.24
N VAL A 102 15.93 3.33 -14.06
CA VAL A 102 16.32 1.98 -13.59
C VAL A 102 15.08 1.13 -13.34
N TYR A 103 14.03 1.66 -12.71
CA TYR A 103 12.77 0.94 -12.51
C TYR A 103 12.15 0.53 -13.84
N PHE A 104 12.09 1.45 -14.81
CA PHE A 104 11.55 1.15 -16.13
C PHE A 104 12.39 0.09 -16.87
N GLY A 105 13.72 0.22 -16.85
CA GLY A 105 14.63 -0.73 -17.48
C GLY A 105 14.52 -2.13 -16.88
N THR A 106 14.50 -2.23 -15.55
CA THR A 106 14.35 -3.51 -14.85
C THR A 106 12.98 -4.13 -15.11
N ALA A 107 11.90 -3.35 -15.08
CA ALA A 107 10.57 -3.84 -15.41
C ALA A 107 10.49 -4.37 -16.85
N TRP A 108 11.03 -3.62 -17.81
CA TRP A 108 11.11 -4.05 -19.20
C TRP A 108 11.91 -5.34 -19.38
N TRP A 109 13.05 -5.44 -18.70
CA TRP A 109 13.91 -6.62 -18.73
C TRP A 109 13.24 -7.86 -18.13
N LEU A 110 12.57 -7.73 -16.97
CA LEU A 110 11.83 -8.83 -16.36
C LEU A 110 10.68 -9.31 -17.25
N LEU A 111 9.88 -8.39 -17.80
CA LEU A 111 8.76 -8.72 -18.68
C LEU A 111 9.20 -9.42 -19.98
N THR A 112 10.43 -9.20 -20.44
CA THR A 112 10.98 -9.82 -21.65
C THR A 112 11.78 -11.10 -21.39
N SER A 113 12.33 -11.27 -20.19
CA SER A 113 13.19 -12.42 -19.87
C SER A 113 12.47 -13.55 -19.13
N VAL A 114 11.44 -13.23 -18.33
CA VAL A 114 10.70 -14.23 -17.54
C VAL A 114 9.41 -14.62 -18.26
N GLU A 115 9.32 -15.88 -18.69
CA GLU A 115 8.10 -16.39 -19.30
C GLU A 115 6.96 -16.50 -18.28
N ASN A 116 5.74 -16.13 -18.69
CA ASN A 116 4.52 -16.22 -17.88
C ASN A 116 4.55 -15.45 -16.55
N ILE A 117 5.34 -14.36 -16.45
CA ILE A 117 5.34 -13.47 -15.29
C ILE A 117 3.91 -13.00 -14.94
N CYS A 118 3.60 -12.97 -13.64
CA CYS A 118 2.28 -12.63 -13.10
C CYS A 118 1.13 -13.59 -13.48
N ASN A 119 1.40 -14.74 -14.11
CA ASN A 119 0.38 -15.75 -14.40
C ASN A 119 0.54 -16.98 -13.49
N PRO A 120 -0.15 -17.04 -12.33
CA PRO A 120 0.05 -18.11 -11.35
C PRO A 120 -0.27 -19.50 -11.89
N SER A 121 -1.14 -19.64 -12.90
CA SER A 121 -1.51 -20.95 -13.46
C SER A 121 -0.44 -21.56 -14.36
N LYS A 122 0.49 -20.75 -14.87
CA LYS A 122 1.56 -21.19 -15.79
C LYS A 122 2.94 -21.14 -15.15
N LEU A 123 3.03 -20.64 -13.91
CA LEU A 123 4.26 -20.58 -13.15
C LEU A 123 4.46 -21.88 -12.36
N PRO A 124 5.71 -22.34 -12.18
CA PRO A 124 5.98 -23.46 -11.29
C PRO A 124 5.54 -23.14 -9.86
N GLU A 125 5.04 -24.15 -9.15
CA GLU A 125 4.64 -24.03 -7.74
C GLU A 125 5.81 -23.48 -6.92
N GLY A 126 5.55 -22.41 -6.14
CA GLY A 126 6.61 -21.73 -5.38
C GLY A 126 7.34 -20.60 -6.11
N SER A 127 6.95 -20.26 -7.34
CA SER A 127 7.59 -19.15 -8.08
C SER A 127 7.33 -17.78 -7.42
N PRO A 128 8.36 -16.94 -7.23
CA PRO A 128 8.21 -15.60 -6.66
C PRO A 128 7.46 -14.62 -7.58
N TRP A 129 7.29 -14.95 -8.86
CA TRP A 129 6.80 -14.06 -9.92
C TRP A 129 5.27 -13.90 -9.99
N THR A 130 4.62 -13.76 -8.84
CA THR A 130 3.14 -13.74 -8.71
C THR A 130 2.51 -12.34 -8.80
N CYS A 131 3.30 -11.27 -8.72
CA CYS A 131 2.87 -9.87 -8.91
C CYS A 131 1.58 -9.42 -8.15
N PRO A 132 1.44 -9.71 -6.85
CA PRO A 132 0.20 -9.44 -6.12
C PRO A 132 -0.18 -7.95 -6.07
N GLY A 133 0.81 -7.05 -6.06
CA GLY A 133 0.56 -5.60 -6.08
C GLY A 133 -0.05 -5.13 -7.40
N ASP A 134 0.43 -5.66 -8.52
CA ASP A 134 -0.06 -5.30 -9.86
C ASP A 134 -1.47 -5.86 -10.08
N ASP A 135 -1.77 -7.05 -9.59
CA ASP A 135 -3.12 -7.64 -9.62
C ASP A 135 -4.13 -6.80 -8.84
N VAL A 136 -3.77 -6.32 -7.64
CA VAL A 136 -4.62 -5.41 -6.87
C VAL A 136 -4.85 -4.11 -7.64
N PHE A 137 -3.81 -3.58 -8.28
CA PHE A 137 -3.90 -2.36 -9.07
C PHE A 137 -4.78 -2.53 -10.33
N TYR A 138 -4.67 -3.68 -11.00
CA TYR A 138 -5.50 -4.07 -12.13
C TYR A 138 -6.96 -4.26 -11.72
N ASN A 139 -7.23 -5.03 -10.67
CA ASN A 139 -8.57 -5.24 -10.12
C ASN A 139 -9.24 -3.92 -9.70
N ALA A 140 -8.49 -3.02 -9.08
CA ALA A 140 -8.98 -1.68 -8.74
C ALA A 140 -9.42 -0.91 -9.99
N SER A 141 -8.69 -1.01 -11.11
CA SER A 141 -9.07 -0.35 -12.37
C SER A 141 -10.38 -0.87 -12.96
N ILE A 142 -10.68 -2.16 -12.77
CA ILE A 142 -11.94 -2.76 -13.21
C ILE A 142 -13.09 -2.25 -12.33
N ILE A 143 -12.92 -2.33 -11.01
CA ILE A 143 -13.93 -1.93 -10.02
C ILE A 143 -14.29 -0.46 -10.18
N TRP A 144 -13.29 0.42 -10.15
CA TRP A 144 -13.51 1.87 -10.11
C TRP A 144 -13.59 2.50 -11.50
N GLY A 145 -12.98 1.89 -12.53
CA GLY A 145 -12.90 2.44 -13.89
C GLY A 145 -13.92 1.85 -14.86
N VAL A 146 -13.93 0.52 -15.04
CA VAL A 146 -14.83 -0.15 -16.01
C VAL A 146 -16.26 -0.17 -15.51
N VAL A 147 -16.48 -0.78 -14.34
CA VAL A 147 -17.83 -0.89 -13.73
C VAL A 147 -18.29 0.48 -13.26
N GLY A 148 -17.36 1.20 -12.62
CA GLY A 148 -17.59 2.53 -12.07
C GLY A 148 -18.35 2.48 -10.73
N PRO A 149 -18.16 3.50 -9.89
CA PRO A 149 -18.73 3.53 -8.55
C PRO A 149 -20.27 3.55 -8.55
N MET A 150 -20.92 4.06 -9.61
CA MET A 150 -22.38 4.09 -9.71
C MET A 150 -23.02 2.69 -9.82
N ARG A 151 -22.38 1.74 -10.50
CA ARG A 151 -22.88 0.36 -10.63
C ARG A 151 -22.36 -0.58 -9.55
N MET A 152 -21.22 -0.26 -8.93
CA MET A 152 -20.68 -1.09 -7.85
C MET A 152 -21.22 -0.68 -6.47
N PHE A 153 -21.16 0.61 -6.15
CA PHE A 153 -21.50 1.18 -4.84
C PHE A 153 -22.76 2.07 -4.87
N GLY A 154 -23.32 2.38 -6.04
CA GLY A 154 -24.55 3.14 -6.16
C GLY A 154 -25.81 2.31 -5.91
N ARG A 155 -26.99 2.89 -6.20
CA ARG A 155 -28.31 2.25 -5.98
C ARG A 155 -28.52 0.94 -6.75
N LEU A 156 -27.80 0.77 -7.86
CA LEU A 156 -27.89 -0.40 -8.75
C LEU A 156 -26.88 -1.50 -8.39
N GLY A 157 -26.02 -1.26 -7.40
CA GLY A 157 -24.91 -2.15 -7.06
C GLY A 157 -25.15 -3.02 -5.84
N LEU A 158 -24.56 -4.21 -5.85
CA LEU A 158 -24.57 -5.17 -4.73
C LEU A 158 -23.87 -4.61 -3.48
N TYR A 159 -22.92 -3.69 -3.65
CA TYR A 159 -22.06 -3.17 -2.57
C TYR A 159 -22.45 -1.79 -2.06
N SER A 160 -23.71 -1.35 -2.25
CA SER A 160 -24.14 0.00 -1.82
C SER A 160 -23.90 0.29 -0.34
N LYS A 161 -23.98 -0.75 0.52
CA LYS A 161 -23.72 -0.65 1.95
C LYS A 161 -22.27 -0.29 2.30
N MET A 162 -21.30 -0.50 1.41
CA MET A 162 -19.90 -0.15 1.69
C MET A 162 -19.69 1.37 1.81
N ASN A 163 -20.56 2.20 1.21
CA ASN A 163 -20.45 3.65 1.39
C ASN A 163 -20.68 4.10 2.84
N TYR A 164 -21.38 3.29 3.67
CA TYR A 164 -21.52 3.60 5.10
C TYR A 164 -20.19 3.56 5.85
N PHE A 165 -19.15 2.89 5.32
CA PHE A 165 -17.82 2.94 5.94
C PHE A 165 -17.19 4.33 5.89
N PHE A 166 -17.54 5.19 4.92
CA PHE A 166 -17.11 6.60 4.95
C PHE A 166 -17.74 7.35 6.13
N LEU A 167 -19.02 7.09 6.41
CA LEU A 167 -19.71 7.67 7.58
C LEU A 167 -19.16 7.11 8.89
N ILE A 168 -18.90 5.80 8.95
CA ILE A 168 -18.25 5.18 10.11
C ILE A 168 -16.87 5.80 10.32
N GLY A 169 -16.06 5.98 9.26
CA GLY A 169 -14.76 6.64 9.35
C GLY A 169 -14.84 8.08 9.86
N LEU A 170 -15.86 8.85 9.45
CA LEU A 170 -16.10 10.20 9.92
C LEU A 170 -16.56 10.25 11.39
N LEU A 171 -17.42 9.32 11.79
CA LEU A 171 -18.02 9.29 13.13
C LEU A 171 -17.15 8.58 14.16
N ALA A 172 -16.30 7.62 13.78
CA ALA A 172 -15.54 6.79 14.71
C ALA A 172 -14.56 7.59 15.61
N PRO A 173 -13.97 8.72 15.19
CA PRO A 173 -13.21 9.59 16.09
C PRO A 173 -14.06 10.29 17.17
N VAL A 174 -15.37 10.50 16.92
CA VAL A 174 -16.26 11.26 17.81
C VAL A 174 -16.46 10.56 19.17
N PRO A 175 -16.76 9.24 19.24
CA PRO A 175 -16.80 8.51 20.50
C PRO A 175 -15.50 8.62 21.30
N VAL A 176 -14.34 8.51 20.64
CA VAL A 176 -13.03 8.62 21.31
C VAL A 176 -12.82 10.03 21.86
N TRP A 177 -13.23 11.05 21.12
CA TRP A 177 -13.19 12.45 21.58
C TRP A 177 -14.10 12.67 22.80
N ILE A 178 -15.34 12.19 22.77
CA ILE A 178 -16.28 12.30 23.91
C ILE A 178 -15.74 11.56 25.13
N LEU A 179 -15.23 10.34 24.95
CA LEU A 179 -14.63 9.56 26.02
C LEU A 179 -13.41 10.26 26.63
N SER A 180 -12.58 10.90 25.80
CA SER A 180 -11.42 11.68 26.28
C SER A 180 -11.82 12.90 27.11
N ARG A 181 -13.00 13.49 26.85
CA ARG A 181 -13.56 14.62 27.59
C ARG A 181 -14.25 14.19 28.88
N LYS A 182 -14.93 13.03 28.87
CA LYS A 182 -15.65 12.49 30.03
C LYS A 182 -14.71 11.86 31.07
N PHE A 183 -13.58 11.29 30.64
CA PHE A 183 -12.59 10.66 31.53
C PHE A 183 -11.21 11.33 31.39
N PRO A 184 -11.05 12.58 31.84
CA PRO A 184 -9.79 13.32 31.71
C PRO A 184 -8.62 12.68 32.49
N GLU A 185 -8.92 11.90 33.53
CA GLU A 185 -7.93 11.17 34.35
C GLU A 185 -7.23 10.04 33.57
N LYS A 186 -7.86 9.53 32.50
CA LYS A 186 -7.37 8.39 31.73
C LYS A 186 -6.61 8.87 30.50
N THR A 187 -5.33 9.20 30.68
CA THR A 187 -4.44 9.71 29.63
C THR A 187 -4.27 8.79 28.41
N TRP A 188 -4.43 7.47 28.59
CA TRP A 188 -4.36 6.48 27.50
C TRP A 188 -5.46 6.65 26.43
N ILE A 189 -6.65 7.17 26.77
CA ILE A 189 -7.75 7.34 25.82
C ILE A 189 -7.39 8.38 24.74
N LYS A 190 -6.58 9.38 25.10
CA LYS A 190 -6.09 10.41 24.17
C LYS A 190 -5.06 9.86 23.17
N LEU A 191 -4.48 8.69 23.43
CA LEU A 191 -3.49 8.05 22.55
C LEU A 191 -4.13 7.13 21.51
N ILE A 192 -5.45 6.88 21.60
CA ILE A 192 -6.17 6.03 20.66
C ILE A 192 -6.43 6.81 19.36
N ASN A 193 -5.64 6.49 18.32
CA ASN A 193 -5.82 7.05 16.99
C ASN A 193 -6.65 6.10 16.12
N VAL A 194 -7.96 6.34 16.07
CA VAL A 194 -8.92 5.56 15.26
C VAL A 194 -8.52 5.48 13.77
N PRO A 195 -8.05 6.55 13.10
CA PRO A 195 -7.64 6.45 11.70
C PRO A 195 -6.46 5.50 11.47
N ILE A 196 -5.53 5.41 12.43
CA ILE A 196 -4.38 4.50 12.33
C ILE A 196 -4.84 3.04 12.47
N ILE A 197 -5.78 2.78 13.37
CA ILE A 197 -6.34 1.44 13.58
C ILE A 197 -7.10 0.98 12.33
N LEU A 198 -7.96 1.83 11.76
CA LEU A 198 -8.73 1.50 10.55
C LEU A 198 -7.84 1.45 9.29
N GLY A 199 -6.76 2.23 9.25
CA GLY A 199 -5.80 2.26 8.15
C GLY A 199 -4.84 1.06 8.12
N GLY A 200 -4.63 0.37 9.25
CA GLY A 200 -3.67 -0.73 9.36
C GLY A 200 -3.95 -1.90 8.41
N THR A 201 -5.21 -2.11 8.01
CA THR A 201 -5.61 -3.17 7.07
C THR A 201 -5.45 -2.77 5.60
N GLY A 202 -4.91 -1.58 5.29
CA GLY A 202 -4.77 -1.10 3.91
C GLY A 202 -3.84 -1.95 3.03
N GLY A 203 -2.85 -2.63 3.63
CA GLY A 203 -1.92 -3.52 2.93
C GLY A 203 -2.41 -4.96 2.76
N MET A 204 -3.56 -5.31 3.34
CA MET A 204 -4.10 -6.67 3.37
C MET A 204 -4.35 -7.29 1.99
N PRO A 205 -4.80 -6.54 0.96
CA PRO A 205 -5.03 -7.14 -0.36
C PRO A 205 -3.76 -7.66 -1.04
N SER A 206 -2.61 -7.03 -0.82
CA SER A 206 -1.33 -7.41 -1.44
C SER A 206 -0.42 -8.21 -0.50
N ALA A 207 -0.63 -8.12 0.80
CA ALA A 207 0.20 -8.78 1.80
C ALA A 207 -0.45 -10.08 2.30
N ARG A 208 0.38 -11.09 2.50
CA ARG A 208 -0.04 -12.40 3.00
C ARG A 208 -0.43 -12.36 4.48
N ALA A 209 -1.22 -13.33 4.91
CA ALA A 209 -1.66 -13.40 6.31
C ALA A 209 -0.48 -13.52 7.27
N VAL A 210 0.55 -14.27 6.87
CA VAL A 210 1.80 -14.41 7.63
C VAL A 210 2.47 -13.06 7.88
N ASN A 211 2.48 -12.16 6.89
CA ASN A 211 3.09 -10.83 7.05
C ASN A 211 2.44 -10.04 8.17
N TYR A 212 1.10 -10.07 8.26
CA TYR A 212 0.37 -9.40 9.33
C TYR A 212 0.59 -10.04 10.70
N MET A 213 0.61 -11.37 10.77
CA MET A 213 0.87 -12.10 12.02
C MET A 213 2.29 -11.89 12.53
N CYS A 214 3.29 -11.94 11.65
CA CYS A 214 4.69 -11.64 11.99
C CYS A 214 4.85 -10.17 12.40
N TRP A 215 4.24 -9.24 11.68
CA TRP A 215 4.24 -7.83 12.04
C TRP A 215 3.66 -7.59 13.44
N PHE A 216 2.53 -8.23 13.75
CA PHE A 216 1.91 -8.13 15.07
C PHE A 216 2.78 -8.76 16.18
N ALA A 217 3.37 -9.93 15.92
CA ALA A 217 4.24 -10.62 16.86
C ALA A 217 5.50 -9.81 17.20
N VAL A 218 6.20 -9.30 16.17
CA VAL A 218 7.37 -8.43 16.32
C VAL A 218 6.97 -7.13 17.02
N GLY A 219 5.84 -6.54 16.62
CA GLY A 219 5.29 -5.34 17.25
C GLY A 219 5.05 -5.51 18.75
N ILE A 220 4.39 -6.61 19.16
CA ILE A 220 4.18 -6.95 20.57
C ILE A 220 5.50 -7.18 21.30
N PHE A 221 6.41 -7.96 20.71
CA PHE A 221 7.67 -8.29 21.35
C PHE A 221 8.51 -7.03 21.64
N PHE A 222 8.70 -6.18 20.63
CA PHE A 222 9.50 -4.96 20.79
C PHE A 222 8.81 -3.89 21.64
N ASN A 223 7.49 -3.68 21.48
CA ASN A 223 6.79 -2.61 22.19
C ASN A 223 6.31 -3.00 23.60
N LEU A 224 6.10 -4.28 23.91
CA LEU A 224 5.66 -4.71 25.25
C LEU A 224 6.77 -5.37 26.06
N VAL A 225 7.60 -6.22 25.47
CA VAL A 225 8.66 -6.93 26.23
C VAL A 225 9.92 -6.09 26.29
N VAL A 226 10.47 -5.70 25.13
CA VAL A 226 11.74 -4.97 25.06
C VAL A 226 11.60 -3.56 25.65
N TYR A 227 10.51 -2.85 25.34
CA TYR A 227 10.27 -1.53 25.93
C TYR A 227 10.17 -1.56 27.46
N LYS A 228 9.47 -2.56 28.04
CA LYS A 228 9.31 -2.66 29.51
C LYS A 228 10.60 -3.08 30.21
N ARG A 229 11.36 -4.02 29.64
CA ARG A 229 12.55 -4.61 30.29
C ARG A 229 13.84 -3.84 29.99
N TYR A 230 13.97 -3.23 28.81
CA TYR A 230 15.20 -2.60 28.31
C TYR A 230 14.95 -1.22 27.67
N LYS A 231 14.26 -0.33 28.38
CA LYS A 231 13.87 1.00 27.87
C LYS A 231 15.04 1.82 27.32
N GLY A 232 16.19 1.81 28.00
CA GLY A 232 17.38 2.56 27.58
C GLY A 232 17.96 2.09 26.24
N TRP A 233 17.96 0.79 25.99
CA TRP A 233 18.39 0.23 24.71
C TRP A 233 17.39 0.55 23.60
N TRP A 234 16.10 0.39 23.89
CA TRP A 234 15.02 0.60 22.93
C TRP A 234 15.02 2.03 22.37
N VAL A 235 15.13 3.04 23.23
CA VAL A 235 15.13 4.46 22.81
C VAL A 235 16.31 4.78 21.89
N ARG A 236 17.48 4.15 22.10
CA ARG A 236 18.70 4.46 21.35
C ARG A 236 18.84 3.67 20.05
N HIS A 237 18.43 2.40 20.02
CA HIS A 237 18.78 1.49 18.93
C HIS A 237 17.58 0.97 18.13
N ASN A 238 16.34 1.08 18.61
CA ASN A 238 15.20 0.44 17.94
C ASN A 238 15.00 0.94 16.50
N TYR A 239 15.12 2.25 16.26
CA TYR A 239 15.02 2.80 14.91
C TYR A 239 16.18 2.39 14.00
N ILE A 240 17.40 2.29 14.54
CA ILE A 240 18.58 1.85 13.78
C ILE A 240 18.45 0.38 13.42
N LEU A 241 17.98 -0.45 14.35
CA LEU A 241 17.72 -1.87 14.10
C LEU A 241 16.63 -2.05 13.04
N SER A 242 15.54 -1.28 13.11
CA SER A 242 14.49 -1.30 12.09
C SER A 242 15.06 -0.99 10.71
N ALA A 243 15.82 0.11 10.58
CA ALA A 243 16.46 0.48 9.31
C ALA A 243 17.45 -0.59 8.82
N GLY A 244 18.19 -1.23 9.75
CA GLY A 244 19.11 -2.32 9.43
C GLY A 244 18.40 -3.59 8.94
N LEU A 245 17.25 -3.93 9.52
CA LEU A 245 16.43 -5.06 9.07
C LEU A 245 15.83 -4.80 7.68
N ASP A 246 15.31 -3.60 7.43
CA ASP A 246 14.76 -3.22 6.13
C ASP A 246 15.82 -3.26 5.02
N ALA A 247 16.99 -2.66 5.29
CA ALA A 247 18.13 -2.71 4.37
C ALA A 247 18.65 -4.15 4.18
N GLY A 248 18.75 -4.93 5.27
CA GLY A 248 19.22 -6.30 5.24
C GLY A 248 18.34 -7.21 4.36
N VAL A 249 17.02 -7.09 4.47
CA VAL A 249 16.07 -7.82 3.62
C VAL A 249 16.24 -7.41 2.15
N ALA A 250 16.40 -6.12 1.85
CA ALA A 250 16.61 -5.65 0.48
C ALA A 250 17.91 -6.20 -0.15
N PHE A 251 19.04 -6.14 0.59
CA PHE A 251 20.30 -6.70 0.10
C PHE A 251 20.25 -8.22 -0.05
N LEU A 252 19.63 -8.92 0.91
CA LEU A 252 19.45 -10.36 0.84
C LEU A 252 18.58 -10.76 -0.37
N ALA A 253 17.51 -10.02 -0.65
CA ALA A 253 16.64 -10.27 -1.80
C ALA A 253 17.40 -10.15 -3.12
N ILE A 254 18.24 -9.12 -3.29
CA ILE A 254 19.08 -8.95 -4.48
C ILE A 254 20.09 -10.10 -4.61
N LEU A 255 20.73 -10.48 -3.50
CA LEU A 255 21.69 -11.59 -3.50
C LEU A 255 21.01 -12.91 -3.86
N VAL A 256 19.87 -13.23 -3.24
CA VAL A 256 19.07 -14.43 -3.53
C VAL A 256 18.60 -14.43 -4.98
N TYR A 257 18.22 -13.28 -5.51
CA TYR A 257 17.81 -13.15 -6.91
C TYR A 257 18.94 -13.57 -7.87
N PHE A 258 20.13 -12.98 -7.74
CA PHE A 258 21.26 -13.26 -8.63
C PHE A 258 21.90 -14.63 -8.42
N THR A 259 21.82 -15.19 -7.21
CA THR A 259 22.48 -16.49 -6.90
C THR A 259 21.57 -17.69 -7.15
N LEU A 260 20.27 -17.57 -6.86
CA LEU A 260 19.33 -18.69 -6.87
C LEU A 260 18.20 -18.49 -7.89
N GLN A 261 17.46 -17.38 -7.82
CA GLN A 261 16.22 -17.21 -8.59
C GLN A 261 16.46 -17.10 -10.09
N ILE A 262 17.59 -16.52 -10.53
CA ILE A 262 17.95 -16.47 -11.96
C ILE A 262 18.26 -17.86 -12.56
N ARG A 263 18.50 -18.86 -11.71
CA ARG A 263 18.70 -20.27 -12.09
C ARG A 263 17.48 -21.14 -11.77
N ASP A 264 16.33 -20.52 -11.54
CA ASP A 264 15.07 -21.16 -11.14
C ASP A 264 15.14 -21.99 -9.85
N ILE A 265 16.09 -21.68 -8.97
CA ILE A 265 16.21 -22.32 -7.65
C ILE A 265 15.35 -21.52 -6.67
N ASN A 266 14.09 -21.95 -6.49
CA ASN A 266 13.10 -21.23 -5.67
C ASN A 266 13.19 -21.49 -4.16
N GLY A 267 14.36 -21.90 -3.64
CA GLY A 267 14.58 -22.19 -2.22
C GLY A 267 14.09 -23.59 -1.79
N PRO A 268 14.34 -23.98 -0.53
CA PRO A 268 13.97 -25.30 -0.02
C PRO A 268 12.46 -25.41 0.18
N THR A 269 11.82 -26.45 -0.35
CA THR A 269 10.42 -26.76 -0.06
C THR A 269 10.27 -27.14 1.42
N TRP A 270 9.72 -26.24 2.23
CA TRP A 270 9.36 -26.51 3.63
C TRP A 270 7.96 -26.00 3.92
N TRP A 271 7.41 -26.43 5.06
CA TRP A 271 6.06 -26.11 5.53
C TRP A 271 5.76 -24.62 5.72
N GLY A 272 6.67 -23.70 5.41
CA GLY A 272 6.44 -22.26 5.39
C GLY A 272 7.05 -21.55 4.17
N LEU A 273 7.59 -22.29 3.19
CA LEU A 273 8.06 -21.73 1.91
C LEU A 273 7.05 -21.88 0.78
N GLU A 274 6.06 -22.76 0.91
CA GLU A 274 5.02 -22.84 -0.11
C GLU A 274 4.45 -21.43 -0.28
N LEU A 275 4.69 -20.82 -1.44
CA LEU A 275 4.25 -19.46 -1.69
C LEU A 275 2.70 -19.37 -1.70
N SER A 276 2.01 -20.51 -1.68
CA SER A 276 0.62 -20.67 -1.26
C SER A 276 0.55 -20.71 0.27
N ASP A 277 -0.21 -19.79 0.87
CA ASP A 277 -0.44 -19.58 2.32
C ASP A 277 -1.11 -20.78 3.06
N HIS A 278 -0.77 -22.03 2.71
CA HIS A 278 -1.38 -23.29 3.16
C HIS A 278 -2.92 -23.34 3.09
N CYS A 279 -3.52 -22.39 2.37
CA CYS A 279 -4.95 -22.27 2.19
C CYS A 279 -5.25 -22.28 0.69
N PRO A 280 -5.19 -23.46 0.04
CA PRO A 280 -5.55 -23.59 -1.38
C PRO A 280 -7.01 -23.18 -1.64
N LEU A 281 -7.83 -23.14 -0.59
CA LEU A 281 -9.22 -22.68 -0.62
C LEU A 281 -9.37 -21.14 -0.56
N ALA A 282 -8.31 -20.39 -0.27
CA ALA A 282 -8.39 -18.93 -0.19
C ALA A 282 -8.69 -18.27 -1.54
N THR A 283 -8.31 -18.91 -2.64
CA THR A 283 -8.64 -18.50 -4.02
C THR A 283 -10.03 -18.94 -4.47
N CYS A 284 -10.71 -19.79 -3.69
CA CYS A 284 -12.00 -20.33 -4.07
C CYS A 284 -13.14 -19.33 -3.88
N PRO A 285 -14.06 -19.22 -4.86
CA PRO A 285 -15.22 -18.36 -4.73
C PRO A 285 -16.13 -18.89 -3.62
N THR A 286 -16.48 -18.03 -2.67
CA THR A 286 -17.42 -18.33 -1.59
C THR A 286 -18.87 -18.01 -1.96
N ALA A 287 -19.10 -17.49 -3.17
CA ALA A 287 -20.43 -17.17 -3.65
C ALA A 287 -21.17 -18.45 -4.11
N PRO A 288 -22.44 -18.63 -3.71
CA PRO A 288 -23.19 -19.84 -4.05
C PRO A 288 -23.41 -19.94 -5.56
N GLY A 289 -23.22 -21.14 -6.11
CA GLY A 289 -23.43 -21.44 -7.53
C GLY A 289 -22.28 -21.12 -8.48
N ILE A 290 -21.14 -20.60 -8.01
CA ILE A 290 -19.95 -20.39 -8.84
C ILE A 290 -19.08 -21.65 -8.81
N GLN A 291 -18.94 -22.33 -9.95
CA GLN A 291 -18.05 -23.47 -10.10
C GLN A 291 -16.70 -23.03 -10.66
N VAL A 292 -15.64 -23.27 -9.89
CA VAL A 292 -14.25 -23.10 -10.31
C VAL A 292 -13.55 -24.43 -10.08
N GLU A 293 -12.75 -24.85 -11.06
CA GLU A 293 -12.01 -26.10 -11.02
C GLU A 293 -11.09 -26.13 -9.79
N GLY A 294 -11.20 -27.16 -8.95
CA GLY A 294 -10.44 -27.29 -7.70
C GLY A 294 -11.07 -26.66 -6.44
N CYS A 295 -12.27 -26.08 -6.54
CA CYS A 295 -12.94 -25.41 -5.43
C CYS A 295 -14.25 -26.08 -4.98
N PRO A 296 -14.57 -26.10 -3.67
CA PRO A 296 -15.84 -26.62 -3.18
C PRO A 296 -16.98 -25.69 -3.61
N VAL A 297 -18.03 -26.29 -4.19
CA VAL A 297 -19.22 -25.56 -4.61
C VAL A 297 -20.16 -25.43 -3.42
N PHE A 298 -20.43 -24.20 -2.99
CA PHE A 298 -21.46 -23.92 -2.00
C PHE A 298 -22.81 -23.83 -2.72
N HIS A 299 -23.75 -24.70 -2.34
CA HIS A 299 -25.12 -24.73 -2.84
C HIS A 299 -26.04 -23.84 -2.01
#